data_AF-A0A935KTH2-F1
#
_entry.id   AF-A0A935KTH2-F1
#
_cell.length_a   1.000
_cell.length_b   1.000
_cell.length_c   1.000
_cell.angle_alpha   90.00
_cell.angle_beta   90.00
_cell.angle_gamma   90.00
#
_symmetry.space_group_name_H-M   'P 1'
#
loop_
_entity.id
_entity.type
_entity.pdbx_description
1 polymer ?
#
loop_
_entity_poly.entity_id
_entity_poly.type
_entity_poly.pdbx_seq_one_letter_code
_entity_poly.pdbx_strand_id
1 'polypeptide(L)'
;MKTLSRDTSPEIELKLIDMLRKQTPTQRLSKTLYLTTVTLNLSRRAISRANPDKSKRELDLLFVEYHYGKELAERVKKHIEMKDAGWK
;
A
#
# COMPACT_ATOMS: atom_id res chain seq x y z
N MET A 1 11.10 24.52 16.33
CA MET A 1 10.38 23.25 16.09
C MET A 1 11.32 22.29 15.38
N LYS A 2 11.35 21.01 15.76
CA LYS A 2 12.05 19.97 15.00
C LYS A 2 11.14 19.55 13.83
N THR A 3 11.62 19.64 12.60
CA THR A 3 10.90 19.25 11.39
C THR A 3 10.93 17.73 11.19
N LEU A 4 9.95 17.20 10.45
CA LEU A 4 9.89 15.80 10.04
C LEU A 4 10.93 15.47 8.96
N SER A 5 11.22 16.41 8.07
CA SER A 5 12.25 16.28 7.03
C SER A 5 13.37 17.28 7.27
N ARG A 6 14.63 16.86 7.02
CA ARG A 6 15.80 17.73 7.09
C ARG A 6 15.85 18.74 5.93
N ASP A 7 15.19 18.41 4.83
CA ASP A 7 15.16 19.22 3.60
C ASP A 7 13.93 20.16 3.54
N THR A 8 13.12 20.21 4.61
CA THR A 8 11.97 21.10 4.71
C THR A 8 12.21 22.15 5.78
N SER A 9 12.07 23.44 5.45
CA SER A 9 12.20 24.50 6.45
C SER A 9 11.00 24.45 7.44
N PRO A 10 11.20 24.86 8.72
CA PRO A 10 10.12 24.83 9.70
C PRO A 10 8.88 25.62 9.29
N GLU A 11 9.05 26.74 8.59
CA GLU A 11 7.95 27.57 8.10
C GLU A 11 7.05 26.81 7.11
N ILE A 12 7.66 26.08 6.16
CA ILE A 12 6.91 25.33 5.15
C ILE A 12 6.17 24.14 5.78
N GLU A 13 6.79 23.46 6.74
CA GLU A 13 6.13 22.38 7.47
C GLU A 13 4.93 22.89 8.28
N LEU A 14 5.06 24.05 8.94
CA LEU A 14 3.95 24.69 9.65
C LEU A 14 2.80 25.05 8.70
N LYS A 15 3.12 25.58 7.51
CA LYS A 15 2.10 25.88 6.49
C LYS A 15 1.39 24.62 6.00
N LEU A 16 2.12 23.53 5.79
CA LEU A 16 1.51 22.24 5.43
C LEU A 16 0.57 21.73 6.53
N ILE A 17 0.99 21.81 7.80
CA ILE A 17 0.17 21.40 8.95
C ILE A 17 -1.09 22.25 9.04
N ASP A 18 -1.00 23.57 8.86
CA ASP A 18 -2.15 24.47 8.83
C ASP A 18 -3.13 24.12 7.70
N MET A 19 -2.63 23.87 6.49
CA MET A 19 -3.45 23.41 5.37
C MET A 19 -4.18 22.09 5.67
N LEU A 20 -3.50 21.12 6.31
CA LEU A 20 -4.10 19.84 6.70
C LEU A 20 -5.19 20.02 7.78
N ARG A 21 -4.98 20.93 8.74
CA ARG A 21 -5.95 21.23 9.81
C ARG A 21 -7.21 21.91 9.28
N LYS A 22 -7.09 22.68 8.20
CA LYS A 22 -8.23 23.35 7.55
C LYS A 22 -9.07 22.44 6.66
N GLN A 23 -8.64 21.20 6.41
CA GLN A 23 -9.40 20.27 5.56
C GLN A 23 -10.67 19.78 6.25
N THR A 24 -11.77 19.68 5.48
CA THR A 24 -13.00 19.04 5.96
C THR A 24 -12.80 17.52 6.13
N PRO A 25 -13.65 16.83 6.93
CA PRO A 25 -13.57 15.38 7.06
C PRO A 25 -13.58 14.62 5.72
N THR A 26 -14.42 15.05 4.76
CA THR A 26 -14.51 14.47 3.42
C THR A 26 -13.21 14.65 2.63
N GLN A 27 -12.60 15.85 2.68
CA GLN A 27 -11.32 16.11 2.01
C GLN A 27 -10.20 15.24 2.59
N ARG A 28 -10.17 15.07 3.93
CA ARG A 28 -9.20 14.21 4.61
C ARG A 28 -9.38 12.76 4.19
N LEU A 29 -10.61 12.26 4.17
CA LEU A 29 -10.91 10.89 3.73
C LEU A 29 -10.48 10.66 2.28
N SER A 30 -10.87 11.56 1.37
CA SER A 30 -10.50 11.48 -0.05
C SER A 30 -8.98 11.42 -0.25
N LYS A 31 -8.24 12.26 0.47
CA LYS A 31 -6.76 12.26 0.43
C LYS A 31 -6.17 10.95 0.95
N THR A 32 -6.69 10.41 2.05
CA THR A 32 -6.23 9.12 2.60
C THR A 32 -6.50 7.98 1.63
N LEU A 33 -7.70 7.90 1.04
CA LEU A 33 -8.04 6.87 0.06
C LEU A 33 -7.14 6.94 -1.17
N TYR A 34 -6.89 8.16 -1.68
CA TYR A 34 -5.96 8.36 -2.79
C TYR A 34 -4.54 7.88 -2.45
N LEU A 35 -4.01 8.25 -1.27
CA LEU A 35 -2.68 7.82 -0.83
C LEU A 35 -2.58 6.30 -0.66
N THR A 36 -3.64 5.66 -0.18
CA THR A 36 -3.74 4.19 -0.12
C THR A 36 -3.62 3.59 -1.52
N THR A 37 -4.39 4.09 -2.49
CA THR A 37 -4.33 3.61 -3.88
C THR A 37 -2.94 3.79 -4.48
N VAL A 38 -2.30 4.94 -4.27
CA VAL A 38 -0.94 5.22 -4.75
C VAL A 38 0.06 4.24 -4.15
N THR A 39 0.00 4.04 -2.82
CA THR A 39 0.91 3.13 -2.10
C THR A 39 0.77 1.69 -2.60
N LEU A 40 -0.46 1.20 -2.72
CA LEU A 40 -0.73 -0.15 -3.23
C LEU A 40 -0.18 -0.35 -4.65
N ASN A 41 -0.38 0.63 -5.53
CA ASN A 41 0.11 0.58 -6.90
C ASN A 41 1.64 0.61 -6.97
N LEU A 42 2.29 1.46 -6.19
CA LEU A 42 3.75 1.52 -6.11
C LEU A 42 4.34 0.21 -5.57
N SER A 43 3.72 -0.36 -4.54
CA SER A 43 4.14 -1.65 -3.99
C SER A 43 4.06 -2.75 -5.04
N ARG A 44 2.93 -2.92 -5.73
CA ARG A 44 2.77 -3.95 -6.77
C ARG A 44 3.78 -3.78 -7.91
N ARG A 45 4.02 -2.54 -8.34
CA ARG A 45 5.05 -2.23 -9.36
C ARG A 45 6.46 -2.56 -8.90
N ALA A 46 6.78 -2.31 -7.63
CA ALA A 46 8.09 -2.67 -7.09
C ALA A 46 8.29 -4.18 -7.06
N ILE A 47 7.29 -4.94 -6.58
CA ILE A 47 7.32 -6.40 -6.53
C ILE A 47 7.47 -6.99 -7.93
N SER A 48 6.71 -6.50 -8.91
CA SER A 48 6.79 -6.93 -10.30
C SER A 48 8.18 -6.66 -10.92
N ARG A 49 8.76 -5.48 -10.70
CA ARG A 49 10.10 -5.16 -11.21
C ARG A 49 11.20 -6.04 -10.60
N ALA A 50 11.04 -6.42 -9.33
CA ALA A 50 11.99 -7.29 -8.64
C ALA A 50 11.85 -8.78 -9.01
N ASN A 51 10.74 -9.18 -9.66
CA ASN A 51 10.42 -10.58 -9.97
C ASN A 51 9.89 -10.71 -11.42
N PRO A 52 10.74 -10.47 -12.44
CA PRO A 52 10.31 -10.41 -13.84
C PRO A 52 9.83 -11.75 -14.42
N ASP A 53 10.21 -12.86 -13.80
CA ASP A 53 9.89 -14.23 -14.19
C ASP A 53 8.58 -14.77 -13.57
N LYS A 54 8.01 -14.04 -12.61
CA LYS A 54 6.83 -14.49 -11.88
C LYS A 54 5.54 -14.18 -12.60
N SER A 55 4.60 -15.13 -12.55
CA SER A 55 3.24 -14.93 -13.00
C SER A 55 2.51 -13.90 -12.13
N LYS A 56 1.44 -13.30 -12.68
CA LYS A 56 0.61 -12.34 -11.93
C LYS A 56 0.13 -12.89 -10.58
N ARG A 57 -0.24 -14.17 -10.52
CA ARG A 57 -0.72 -14.84 -9.30
C ARG A 57 0.36 -14.94 -8.24
N GLU A 58 1.59 -15.28 -8.63
CA GLU A 58 2.73 -15.32 -7.72
C GLU A 58 3.08 -13.93 -7.20
N LEU A 59 2.99 -12.90 -8.06
CA LEU A 59 3.19 -11.50 -7.65
C LEU A 59 2.12 -11.04 -6.64
N ASP A 60 0.86 -11.43 -6.84
CA ASP A 60 -0.23 -11.11 -5.91
C ASP A 60 -0.05 -11.84 -4.56
N LEU A 61 0.44 -13.09 -4.56
CA LEU A 61 0.77 -13.80 -3.31
C LEU A 61 1.97 -13.17 -2.57
N LEU A 62 3.01 -12.75 -3.30
CA LEU A 62 4.13 -12.00 -2.72
C LEU A 62 3.66 -10.68 -2.10
N PHE A 63 2.71 -9.99 -2.74
CA PHE A 63 2.09 -8.81 -2.16
C PHE A 63 1.41 -9.14 -0.82
N VAL A 64 0.67 -10.26 -0.74
CA VAL A 64 0.05 -10.68 0.52
C VAL A 64 1.11 -11.00 1.59
N GLU A 65 2.17 -11.72 1.22
CA GLU A 65 3.25 -12.09 2.13
C GLU A 65 3.96 -10.87 2.71
N TYR A 66 4.32 -9.89 1.88
CA TYR A 66 5.06 -8.70 2.33
C TYR A 66 4.24 -7.78 3.23
N HIS A 67 2.92 -7.68 3.03
CA HIS A 67 2.08 -6.74 3.77
C HIS A 67 1.33 -7.37 4.96
N TYR A 68 1.01 -8.66 4.86
CA TYR A 68 0.16 -9.35 5.84
C TYR A 68 0.81 -10.61 6.43
N GLY A 69 2.01 -10.96 5.98
CA GLY A 69 2.79 -12.08 6.49
C GLY A 69 2.57 -13.38 5.74
N LYS A 70 3.55 -14.26 5.89
CA LYS A 70 3.63 -15.55 5.20
C LYS A 70 2.47 -16.49 5.52
N GLU A 71 2.02 -16.51 6.77
CA GLU A 71 0.91 -17.38 7.20
C GLU A 71 -0.37 -17.08 6.39
N LEU A 72 -0.71 -15.79 6.24
CA LEU A 72 -1.88 -15.42 5.46
C LEU A 72 -1.69 -15.73 3.98
N ALA A 73 -0.50 -15.47 3.43
CA ALA A 73 -0.20 -15.77 2.03
C ALA A 73 -0.40 -17.26 1.70
N GLU A 74 0.05 -18.16 2.56
CA GLU A 74 -0.15 -19.61 2.38
C GLU A 74 -1.62 -20.01 2.47
N ARG A 75 -2.38 -19.42 3.41
CA ARG A 75 -3.84 -19.67 3.50
C ARG A 75 -4.57 -19.18 2.25
N VAL A 76 -4.21 -18.01 1.73
CA VAL A 76 -4.76 -17.46 0.49
C VAL A 76 -4.42 -18.38 -0.69
N LYS A 77 -3.17 -18.81 -0.82
CA LYS A 77 -2.74 -19.74 -1.87
C LYS A 77 -3.57 -21.02 -1.86
N LYS A 78 -3.69 -21.69 -0.70
CA LYS A 78 -4.51 -22.89 -0.52
C LYS A 78 -5.97 -22.66 -0.89
N HIS A 79 -6.55 -21.54 -0.47
CA HIS A 79 -7.93 -21.21 -0.79
C HIS A 79 -8.15 -21.07 -2.30
N ILE A 80 -7.24 -20.41 -3.03
CA ILE A 80 -7.37 -20.28 -4.48
C ILE A 80 -7.17 -21.64 -5.17
N GLU A 81 -6.22 -22.46 -4.72
CA GLU A 81 -6.03 -23.84 -5.23
C GLU A 81 -7.28 -24.72 -5.03
N MET A 82 -7.93 -24.65 -3.85
CA MET A 82 -9.19 -25.36 -3.59
C MET A 82 -10.32 -24.89 -4.51
N LYS A 83 -10.41 -23.58 -4.76
CA LYS A 83 -11.41 -23.01 -5.66
C LYS A 83 -11.17 -23.45 -7.11
N ASP A 84 -9.91 -23.50 -7.55
CA ASP A 84 -9.54 -23.97 -8.90
C ASP A 84 -9.83 -25.47 -9.07
N ALA A 85 -9.73 -26.26 -8.00
CA ALA A 85 -10.10 -27.67 -7.97
C ALA A 85 -11.62 -27.93 -7.99
N GLY A 86 -12.45 -26.88 -8.08
CA GLY A 86 -13.91 -27.00 -8.21
C GLY A 86 -14.66 -27.21 -6.89
N TRP A 87 -14.01 -26.97 -5.75
CA TRP A 87 -14.66 -27.07 -4.45
C TRP A 87 -15.50 -25.81 -4.17
N LYS A 88 -16.79 -26.00 -3.85
CA LYS A 88 -17.75 -24.93 -3.50
C LYS A 88 -17.60 -24.48 -2.05
#